data_AF-A0A2V6SB96-F1
#
_entry.id   AF-A0A2V6SB96-F1
#
_cell.length_a   1.000
_cell.length_b   1.000
_cell.length_c   1.000
_cell.angle_alpha   90.00
_cell.angle_beta   90.00
_cell.angle_gamma   90.00
#
_symmetry.space_group_name_H-M   'P 1'
#
loop_
_entity.id
_entity.type
_entity.pdbx_description
1 polymer ?
#
loop_
_entity_poly.entity_id
_entity_poly.type
_entity_poly.pdbx_seq_one_letter_code
_entity_poly.pdbx_strand_id
1 'polypeptide(L)'
;MKTTRGWYLGLITSGVVVLLASGQARLSAQSADPAIRIGGRDLGGVVTSANGPEGGVWVIAETTDLPTKFAKIVVTDDRGRYVLPDLPKATYRVWVRGYGLVDSPKVRTVPGKLVDLKASVAPSPAAAAEYYPAIYWYSMLKVPDKSEFPGTGPSGNGIPVALKSQAQWLDVVKTNGCYTCHQLGNKATRTIPKELGQFSSSTEAWARRVVSGQAMTQMLNNLGRLDPKRATALFADWTDRIAAGELPASPPARPQGVERNVVITLWDWAGPKDYLHDEISTDKRNPRVNANGMIYGTPEESTDLFPVLDPVKHKATQVRMLVRDPNTPSSHQNPTTPSPYWGPDPIW
;
A
#
# COMPACT_ATOMS: atom_id res chain seq x y z
N MET A 1 25.60 -97.18 -18.15
CA MET A 1 25.37 -97.73 -19.52
C MET A 1 24.69 -96.69 -20.37
N LYS A 2 25.01 -96.75 -21.67
CA LYS A 2 24.64 -95.85 -22.78
C LYS A 2 23.13 -95.56 -22.92
N THR A 3 22.87 -94.30 -23.28
CA THR A 3 21.99 -93.77 -24.34
C THR A 3 20.45 -93.88 -24.30
N THR A 4 19.86 -92.67 -24.46
CA THR A 4 18.76 -92.25 -25.37
C THR A 4 17.30 -92.60 -25.08
N ARG A 5 16.52 -91.53 -24.81
CA ARG A 5 15.24 -91.10 -25.44
C ARG A 5 14.78 -89.88 -24.60
N GLY A 6 14.31 -88.75 -25.10
CA GLY A 6 13.64 -88.42 -26.34
C GLY A 6 12.39 -87.61 -25.97
N TRP A 7 12.50 -86.27 -26.07
CA TRP A 7 11.47 -85.23 -26.26
C TRP A 7 10.26 -85.18 -25.30
N TYR A 8 9.95 -83.98 -24.77
CA TYR A 8 8.70 -83.25 -25.05
C TYR A 8 8.77 -81.81 -24.49
N LEU A 9 8.46 -80.88 -25.41
CA LEU A 9 7.97 -79.50 -25.34
C LEU A 9 7.75 -78.82 -23.98
N GLY A 10 8.18 -77.55 -23.91
CA GLY A 10 7.62 -76.58 -22.96
C GLY A 10 8.33 -75.23 -22.90
N LEU A 11 7.99 -74.34 -23.84
CA LEU A 11 7.63 -72.92 -23.62
C LEU A 11 8.64 -71.89 -23.05
N ILE A 12 8.38 -70.64 -23.47
CA ILE A 12 8.80 -69.31 -22.94
C ILE A 12 10.28 -68.91 -23.23
N THR A 13 10.58 -67.86 -24.00
CA THR A 13 10.49 -66.45 -23.57
C THR A 13 10.90 -65.51 -24.73
N SER A 14 10.02 -64.59 -25.11
CA SER A 14 10.38 -63.40 -25.90
C SER A 14 10.51 -62.23 -24.93
N GLY A 15 11.75 -61.77 -24.70
CA GLY A 15 12.07 -60.66 -23.82
C GLY A 15 11.73 -59.30 -24.43
N VAL A 16 10.95 -58.51 -23.71
CA VAL A 16 10.80 -57.07 -23.92
C VAL A 16 11.80 -56.38 -22.99
N VAL A 17 12.80 -55.70 -23.56
CA VAL A 17 13.73 -54.87 -22.80
C VAL A 17 13.09 -53.49 -22.62
N VAL A 18 12.62 -53.21 -21.40
CA VAL A 18 12.22 -51.86 -20.98
C VAL A 18 13.46 -51.15 -20.41
N LEU A 19 13.95 -50.14 -21.13
CA LEU A 19 14.98 -49.22 -20.66
C LEU A 19 14.36 -48.24 -19.64
N LEU A 20 14.60 -48.49 -18.35
CA LEU A 20 14.32 -47.54 -17.27
C LEU A 20 15.43 -46.48 -17.23
N ALA A 21 15.23 -45.36 -17.93
CA ALA A 21 15.97 -44.14 -17.67
C ALA A 21 15.46 -43.52 -16.35
N SER A 22 16.11 -43.86 -15.24
CA SER A 22 15.90 -43.19 -13.96
C SER A 22 16.42 -41.76 -14.06
N GLY A 23 15.49 -40.83 -14.34
CA GLY A 23 15.74 -39.40 -14.18
C GLY A 23 16.05 -39.10 -12.72
N GLN A 24 17.34 -38.94 -12.40
CA GLN A 24 17.75 -38.27 -11.18
C GLN A 24 17.30 -36.81 -11.27
N ALA A 25 16.10 -36.53 -10.77
CA ALA A 25 15.73 -35.18 -10.40
C ALA A 25 16.79 -34.71 -9.39
N ARG A 26 17.69 -33.82 -9.81
CA ARG A 26 18.57 -33.11 -8.90
C ARG A 26 17.65 -32.35 -7.95
N LEU A 27 17.47 -32.89 -6.76
CA LEU A 27 17.02 -32.14 -5.60
C LEU A 27 18.06 -31.03 -5.44
N SER A 28 17.76 -29.86 -6.01
CA SER A 28 18.51 -28.65 -5.73
C SER A 28 18.21 -28.33 -4.27
N ALA A 29 18.99 -28.92 -3.36
CA ALA A 29 19.04 -28.44 -1.99
C ALA A 29 19.35 -26.95 -2.09
N GLN A 30 18.41 -26.10 -1.66
CA GLN A 30 18.68 -24.68 -1.47
C GLN A 30 19.88 -24.60 -0.55
N SER A 31 21.05 -24.30 -1.09
CA SER A 31 22.21 -23.96 -0.29
C SER A 31 21.85 -22.65 0.40
N ALA A 32 21.45 -22.74 1.67
CA ALA A 32 21.22 -21.57 2.50
C ALA A 32 22.45 -20.66 2.41
N ASP A 33 22.26 -19.38 2.06
CA ASP A 33 23.36 -18.42 2.08
C ASP A 33 23.89 -18.35 3.54
N PRO A 34 25.16 -18.69 3.79
CA PRO A 34 25.71 -18.79 5.14
C PRO A 34 25.74 -17.44 5.89
N ALA A 35 25.54 -16.32 5.19
CA ALA A 35 25.40 -15.00 5.80
C ALA A 35 24.00 -14.77 6.40
N ILE A 36 22.99 -15.53 6.00
CA ILE A 36 21.62 -15.41 6.52
C ILE A 36 21.51 -16.23 7.80
N ARG A 37 21.50 -15.53 8.93
CA ARG A 37 21.34 -16.12 10.26
C ARG A 37 19.94 -15.80 10.78
N ILE A 38 19.21 -16.84 11.17
CA ILE A 38 17.86 -16.72 11.74
C ILE A 38 17.78 -17.46 13.08
N GLY A 39 17.05 -16.89 14.02
CA GLY A 39 16.57 -17.58 15.22
C GLY A 39 15.21 -18.24 15.00
N GLY A 40 14.69 -18.91 16.03
CA GLY A 40 13.40 -19.60 15.97
C GLY A 40 12.18 -18.69 15.79
N ARG A 41 12.36 -17.37 15.92
CA ARG A 41 11.34 -16.34 15.73
C ARG A 41 11.51 -15.54 14.45
N ASP A 42 12.49 -15.87 13.63
CA ASP A 42 12.80 -15.10 12.43
C ASP A 42 12.39 -15.86 11.17
N LEU A 43 12.19 -15.14 10.08
CA LEU A 43 12.23 -15.70 8.74
C LEU A 43 13.40 -15.08 8.00
N GLY A 44 14.04 -15.83 7.11
CA GLY A 44 15.09 -15.29 6.27
C GLY A 44 15.14 -15.99 4.93
N GLY A 45 15.90 -15.46 3.99
CA GLY A 45 16.05 -16.06 2.67
C GLY A 45 16.56 -15.08 1.64
N VAL A 46 16.53 -15.50 0.39
CA VAL A 46 16.92 -14.69 -0.76
C VAL A 46 15.72 -14.44 -1.66
N VAL A 47 15.59 -13.21 -2.15
CA VAL A 47 14.65 -12.83 -3.19
C VAL A 47 15.35 -12.81 -4.54
N THR A 48 14.79 -13.53 -5.51
CA THR A 48 15.28 -13.54 -6.90
C THR A 48 14.13 -13.36 -7.89
N SER A 49 14.42 -12.84 -9.06
CA SER A 49 13.50 -12.79 -10.21
C SER A 49 14.16 -13.40 -11.46
N ALA A 50 13.53 -13.23 -12.63
CA ALA A 50 14.15 -13.54 -13.91
C ALA A 50 15.44 -12.73 -14.18
N ASN A 51 15.64 -11.60 -13.48
CA ASN A 51 16.81 -10.73 -13.61
C ASN A 51 17.93 -11.05 -12.60
N GLY A 52 17.77 -12.10 -11.78
CA GLY A 52 18.71 -12.45 -10.71
C GLY A 52 18.26 -11.96 -9.33
N PRO A 53 19.20 -11.76 -8.38
CA PRO A 53 18.87 -11.27 -7.04
C PRO A 53 18.22 -9.88 -7.06
N GLU A 54 17.16 -9.69 -6.26
CA GLU A 54 16.41 -8.43 -6.20
C GLU A 54 16.80 -7.63 -4.97
N GLY A 55 17.64 -6.61 -5.15
CA GLY A 55 18.00 -5.67 -4.07
C GLY A 55 17.01 -4.51 -3.93
N GLY A 56 16.84 -4.04 -2.68
CA GLY A 56 15.96 -2.92 -2.38
C GLY A 56 14.47 -3.22 -2.58
N VAL A 57 14.03 -4.47 -2.41
CA VAL A 57 12.61 -4.85 -2.48
C VAL A 57 12.09 -5.19 -1.11
N TRP A 58 10.79 -4.96 -0.88
CA TRP A 58 10.14 -5.21 0.39
C TRP A 58 9.71 -6.67 0.47
N VAL A 59 10.11 -7.33 1.55
CA VAL A 59 9.58 -8.64 1.95
C VAL A 59 8.56 -8.42 3.06
N ILE A 60 7.32 -8.82 2.80
CA ILE A 60 6.16 -8.55 3.64
C ILE A 60 5.64 -9.88 4.18
N ALA A 61 5.60 -10.02 5.51
CA ALA A 61 4.93 -11.11 6.20
C ALA A 61 3.66 -10.60 6.87
N GLU A 62 2.50 -11.09 6.44
CA GLU A 62 1.19 -10.71 6.98
C GLU A 62 0.47 -11.90 7.63
N THR A 63 -0.26 -11.65 8.72
CA THR A 63 -1.08 -12.65 9.42
C THR A 63 -2.37 -12.05 9.98
N THR A 64 -3.38 -12.90 10.09
CA THR A 64 -4.64 -12.65 10.79
C THR A 64 -4.83 -13.58 11.99
N ASP A 65 -3.80 -14.36 12.36
CA ASP A 65 -3.86 -15.33 13.46
C ASP A 65 -3.64 -14.67 14.84
N LEU A 66 -3.26 -13.39 14.87
CA LEU A 66 -3.08 -12.59 16.08
C LEU A 66 -4.36 -11.81 16.41
N PRO A 67 -4.53 -11.30 17.65
CA PRO A 67 -5.74 -10.56 18.04
C PRO A 67 -6.04 -9.33 17.16
N THR A 68 -5.04 -8.81 16.47
CA THR A 68 -5.14 -7.74 15.48
C THR A 68 -4.41 -8.17 14.21
N LYS A 69 -4.90 -7.77 13.01
CA LYS A 69 -4.16 -8.04 11.77
C LYS A 69 -2.77 -7.42 11.86
N PHE A 70 -1.78 -8.17 11.44
CA PHE A 70 -0.39 -7.83 11.63
C PHE A 70 0.38 -7.98 10.33
N ALA A 71 1.28 -7.04 10.06
CA ALA A 71 2.30 -7.22 9.05
C ALA A 71 3.67 -6.78 9.55
N LYS A 72 4.73 -7.47 9.11
CA LYS A 72 6.12 -7.02 9.27
C LYS A 72 6.79 -6.95 7.91
N ILE A 73 7.53 -5.88 7.68
CA ILE A 73 8.14 -5.56 6.39
C ILE A 73 9.61 -5.25 6.61
N VAL A 74 10.46 -5.82 5.76
CA VAL A 74 11.90 -5.55 5.69
C VAL A 74 12.31 -5.33 4.25
N VAL A 75 13.53 -4.84 4.04
CA VAL A 75 14.07 -4.59 2.71
C VAL A 75 15.25 -5.52 2.44
N THR A 76 15.35 -6.03 1.22
CA THR A 76 16.49 -6.86 0.80
C THR A 76 17.76 -6.05 0.57
N ASP A 77 18.91 -6.66 0.84
CA ASP A 77 20.22 -6.11 0.46
C ASP A 77 20.56 -6.31 -1.03
N ASP A 78 21.74 -5.89 -1.49
CA ASP A 78 22.16 -5.98 -2.91
C ASP A 78 22.19 -7.41 -3.46
N ARG A 79 22.24 -8.42 -2.59
CA ARG A 79 22.22 -9.83 -2.97
C ARG A 79 20.83 -10.45 -2.80
N GLY A 80 19.79 -9.63 -2.60
CA GLY A 80 18.42 -10.06 -2.40
C GLY A 80 18.16 -10.69 -1.03
N ARG A 81 19.10 -10.62 -0.08
CA ARG A 81 18.99 -11.31 1.21
C ARG A 81 18.12 -10.51 2.16
N TYR A 82 17.32 -11.20 2.97
CA TYR A 82 16.49 -10.56 3.99
C TYR A 82 16.43 -11.40 5.27
N VAL A 83 16.13 -10.72 6.38
CA VAL A 83 15.69 -11.32 7.64
C VAL A 83 14.49 -10.52 8.15
N LEU A 84 13.37 -11.19 8.39
CA LEU A 84 12.20 -10.69 9.11
C LEU A 84 12.34 -11.10 10.58
N PRO A 85 12.73 -10.19 11.49
CA PRO A 85 13.04 -10.54 12.86
C PRO A 85 11.80 -10.61 13.76
N ASP A 86 11.91 -11.37 14.84
CA ASP A 86 11.02 -11.32 16.02
C ASP A 86 9.53 -11.55 15.73
N LEU A 87 9.21 -12.33 14.71
CA LEU A 87 7.83 -12.65 14.36
C LEU A 87 7.14 -13.40 15.51
N PRO A 88 5.93 -12.96 15.92
CA PRO A 88 5.08 -13.71 16.83
C PRO A 88 4.76 -15.10 16.30
N LYS A 89 4.49 -16.07 17.20
CA LYS A 89 4.09 -17.41 16.79
C LYS A 89 2.71 -17.37 16.12
N ALA A 90 2.71 -17.47 14.80
CA ALA A 90 1.53 -17.46 13.95
C ALA A 90 1.89 -18.07 12.59
N THR A 91 0.89 -18.30 11.74
CA THR A 91 1.11 -18.56 10.33
C THR A 91 1.14 -17.25 9.55
N TYR A 92 2.10 -17.11 8.64
CA TYR A 92 2.24 -15.92 7.81
C TYR A 92 2.05 -16.24 6.34
N ARG A 93 1.51 -15.27 5.61
CA ARG A 93 1.66 -15.17 4.15
C ARG A 93 2.84 -14.23 3.89
N VAL A 94 3.86 -14.73 3.20
CA VAL A 94 5.09 -13.98 2.91
C VAL A 94 5.20 -13.76 1.42
N TRP A 95 5.49 -12.52 1.01
CA TRP A 95 5.53 -12.11 -0.38
C TRP A 95 6.40 -10.87 -0.58
N VAL A 96 6.65 -10.54 -1.85
CA VAL A 96 7.58 -9.49 -2.26
C VAL A 96 6.85 -8.40 -3.04
N ARG A 97 7.21 -7.15 -2.76
CA ARG A 97 6.84 -5.96 -3.53
C ARG A 97 8.08 -5.13 -3.83
N GLY A 98 8.13 -4.43 -4.96
CA GLY A 98 9.21 -3.50 -5.28
C GLY A 98 8.90 -2.64 -6.49
N TYR A 99 9.55 -1.49 -6.63
CA TYR A 99 9.44 -0.70 -7.86
C TYR A 99 10.04 -1.47 -9.06
N GLY A 100 9.34 -1.44 -10.19
CA GLY A 100 9.66 -2.27 -11.37
C GLY A 100 9.13 -3.72 -11.28
N LEU A 101 8.44 -4.08 -10.20
CA LEU A 101 7.84 -5.39 -9.98
C LEU A 101 6.31 -5.26 -9.86
N VAL A 102 5.63 -6.40 -9.90
CA VAL A 102 4.28 -6.58 -9.35
C VAL A 102 4.34 -7.50 -8.13
N ASP A 103 3.25 -7.58 -7.38
CA ASP A 103 3.21 -8.45 -6.19
C ASP A 103 3.54 -9.91 -6.56
N SER A 104 4.44 -10.51 -5.78
CA SER A 104 4.77 -11.92 -5.96
C SER A 104 3.64 -12.85 -5.49
N PRO A 105 3.64 -14.12 -5.93
CA PRO A 105 2.86 -15.15 -5.24
C PRO A 105 3.17 -15.17 -3.73
N LYS A 106 2.15 -15.46 -2.93
CA LYS A 106 2.26 -15.53 -1.46
C LYS A 106 2.63 -16.94 -1.02
N VAL A 107 3.64 -17.05 -0.17
CA VAL A 107 4.08 -18.31 0.45
C VAL A 107 3.58 -18.39 1.88
N ARG A 108 2.92 -19.50 2.23
CA ARG A 108 2.46 -19.74 3.60
C ARG A 108 3.58 -20.41 4.42
N THR A 109 3.95 -19.82 5.56
CA THR A 109 5.04 -20.34 6.41
C THR A 109 4.84 -19.98 7.88
N VAL A 110 5.75 -20.44 8.74
CA VAL A 110 5.83 -20.13 10.18
C VAL A 110 7.26 -19.69 10.51
N PRO A 111 7.48 -18.90 11.58
CA PRO A 111 8.83 -18.47 11.99
C PRO A 111 9.81 -19.64 12.22
N GLY A 112 11.10 -19.35 12.16
CA GLY A 112 12.21 -20.30 12.31
C GLY A 112 12.62 -20.99 11.01
N LYS A 113 12.29 -20.43 9.85
CA LYS A 113 12.54 -21.05 8.54
C LYS A 113 13.27 -20.13 7.57
N LEU A 114 14.12 -20.75 6.75
CA LEU A 114 14.61 -20.14 5.53
C LEU A 114 13.60 -20.33 4.40
N VAL A 115 13.28 -19.26 3.70
CA VAL A 115 12.26 -19.20 2.65
C VAL A 115 12.79 -18.31 1.53
N ASP A 116 13.27 -18.89 0.44
CA ASP A 116 13.55 -18.07 -0.73
C ASP A 116 12.27 -17.69 -1.45
N LEU A 117 12.23 -16.47 -1.98
CA LEU A 117 11.06 -15.90 -2.64
C LEU A 117 11.37 -15.58 -4.10
N LYS A 118 10.37 -15.76 -4.95
CA LYS A 118 10.42 -15.40 -6.36
C LYS A 118 9.62 -14.13 -6.59
N ALA A 119 10.31 -13.04 -6.92
CA ALA A 119 9.70 -11.78 -7.30
C ALA A 119 9.12 -11.86 -8.72
N SER A 120 8.04 -11.11 -8.95
CA SER A 120 7.36 -11.02 -10.25
C SER A 120 7.77 -9.71 -10.95
N VAL A 121 8.54 -9.81 -12.05
CA VAL A 121 8.89 -8.64 -12.86
C VAL A 121 7.61 -8.05 -13.46
N ALA A 122 7.47 -6.72 -13.43
CA ALA A 122 6.31 -6.08 -14.01
C ALA A 122 6.27 -6.31 -15.54
N PRO A 123 5.11 -6.72 -16.10
CA PRO A 123 5.00 -7.02 -17.53
C PRO A 123 5.06 -5.78 -18.42
N SER A 124 4.92 -4.57 -17.84
CA SER A 124 4.99 -3.30 -18.56
C SER A 124 5.31 -2.14 -17.61
N PRO A 125 5.76 -0.98 -18.13
CA PRO A 125 5.91 0.24 -17.32
C PRO A 125 4.61 0.67 -16.64
N ALA A 126 3.46 0.51 -17.30
CA ALA A 126 2.15 0.82 -16.73
C ALA A 126 1.83 -0.08 -15.52
N ALA A 127 2.11 -1.39 -15.62
CA ALA A 127 1.93 -2.32 -14.51
C ALA A 127 2.86 -2.00 -13.33
N ALA A 128 4.11 -1.58 -13.59
CA ALA A 128 5.03 -1.14 -12.55
C ALA A 128 4.56 0.16 -11.86
N ALA A 129 4.03 1.11 -12.64
CA ALA A 129 3.61 2.43 -12.15
C ALA A 129 2.42 2.35 -11.18
N GLU A 130 1.60 1.30 -11.26
CA GLU A 130 0.52 1.03 -10.30
C GLU A 130 1.02 0.94 -8.85
N TYR A 131 2.29 0.59 -8.65
CA TYR A 131 2.94 0.50 -7.35
C TYR A 131 3.71 1.75 -6.94
N TYR A 132 3.77 2.78 -7.79
CA TYR A 132 4.47 4.03 -7.45
C TYR A 132 3.73 4.77 -6.34
N PRO A 133 4.46 5.49 -5.46
CA PRO A 133 3.84 6.33 -4.45
C PRO A 133 2.91 7.36 -5.10
N ALA A 134 1.84 7.72 -4.38
CA ALA A 134 0.86 8.70 -4.83
C ALA A 134 1.49 10.01 -5.33
N ILE A 135 2.57 10.47 -4.69
CA ILE A 135 3.25 11.72 -5.06
C ILE A 135 3.79 11.74 -6.51
N TYR A 136 4.16 10.58 -7.08
CA TYR A 136 4.63 10.50 -8.47
C TYR A 136 3.49 10.71 -9.46
N TRP A 137 2.29 10.28 -9.12
CA TRP A 137 1.09 10.54 -9.91
C TRP A 137 0.64 11.98 -9.74
N TYR A 138 0.65 12.48 -8.49
CA TYR A 138 0.28 13.86 -8.18
C TYR A 138 1.21 14.88 -8.85
N SER A 139 2.51 14.59 -9.02
CA SER A 139 3.44 15.48 -9.70
C SER A 139 3.12 15.72 -11.19
N MET A 140 2.24 14.92 -11.79
CA MET A 140 1.76 15.11 -13.16
C MET A 140 0.67 16.18 -13.29
N LEU A 141 0.09 16.63 -12.16
CA LEU A 141 -0.91 17.70 -12.14
C LEU A 141 -0.28 19.00 -12.66
N LYS A 142 -0.88 19.59 -13.69
CA LYS A 142 -0.47 20.90 -14.19
C LYS A 142 -0.78 21.99 -13.17
N VAL A 143 0.14 22.94 -13.07
CA VAL A 143 0.03 24.10 -12.18
C VAL A 143 -0.05 25.36 -13.08
N PRO A 144 -0.90 26.34 -12.78
CA PRO A 144 -0.91 27.62 -13.48
C PRO A 144 0.47 28.26 -13.55
N ASP A 145 0.84 28.87 -14.67
CA ASP A 145 2.16 29.44 -14.86
C ASP A 145 2.41 30.65 -13.96
N LYS A 146 3.67 30.88 -13.59
CA LYS A 146 4.05 32.02 -12.74
C LYS A 146 3.64 33.37 -13.33
N SER A 147 3.64 33.49 -14.66
CA SER A 147 3.23 34.71 -15.40
C SER A 147 1.74 35.01 -15.30
N GLU A 148 0.93 34.08 -14.83
CA GLU A 148 -0.50 34.28 -14.65
C GLU A 148 -0.84 34.94 -13.30
N PHE A 149 0.17 35.24 -12.47
CA PHE A 149 -0.03 35.90 -11.19
C PHE A 149 0.49 37.35 -11.22
N PRO A 150 -0.12 38.28 -10.48
CA PRO A 150 -1.22 38.07 -9.53
C PRO A 150 -2.56 37.78 -10.19
N GLY A 151 -3.47 37.12 -9.46
CA GLY A 151 -4.84 36.93 -9.92
C GLY A 151 -5.57 38.26 -10.10
N THR A 152 -6.41 38.33 -11.14
CA THR A 152 -7.17 39.54 -11.50
C THR A 152 -8.68 39.33 -11.41
N GLY A 153 -9.12 38.20 -10.85
CA GLY A 153 -10.52 37.84 -10.65
C GLY A 153 -11.25 37.36 -11.92
N PRO A 154 -12.55 37.07 -11.80
CA PRO A 154 -13.36 36.45 -12.86
C PRO A 154 -13.41 37.25 -14.18
N SER A 155 -13.32 38.58 -14.11
CA SER A 155 -13.33 39.47 -15.29
C SER A 155 -11.96 39.60 -15.98
N GLY A 156 -10.91 38.97 -15.44
CA GLY A 156 -9.59 38.92 -16.07
C GLY A 156 -9.11 37.48 -16.27
N ASN A 157 -7.98 37.10 -15.67
CA ASN A 157 -7.39 35.76 -15.80
C ASN A 157 -8.10 34.62 -15.02
N GLY A 158 -9.23 34.91 -14.36
CA GLY A 158 -10.02 33.92 -13.61
C GLY A 158 -9.46 33.57 -12.23
N ILE A 159 -8.17 33.82 -11.97
CA ILE A 159 -7.53 33.54 -10.69
C ILE A 159 -7.99 34.59 -9.65
N PRO A 160 -8.42 34.18 -8.43
CA PRO A 160 -8.83 35.08 -7.36
C PRO A 160 -7.78 36.14 -7.08
N VAL A 161 -8.25 37.38 -6.90
CA VAL A 161 -7.39 38.53 -6.59
C VAL A 161 -6.57 38.37 -5.31
N ALA A 162 -6.97 37.46 -4.41
CA ALA A 162 -6.25 37.11 -3.20
C ALA A 162 -4.95 36.33 -3.47
N LEU A 163 -4.87 35.59 -4.58
CA LEU A 163 -3.67 34.84 -4.96
C LEU A 163 -2.70 35.75 -5.72
N LYS A 164 -1.65 36.19 -5.03
CA LYS A 164 -0.61 37.09 -5.55
C LYS A 164 0.53 36.35 -6.24
N SER A 165 0.68 35.05 -6.02
CA SER A 165 1.76 34.24 -6.61
C SER A 165 1.37 32.79 -6.82
N GLN A 166 2.09 32.10 -7.73
CA GLN A 166 1.96 30.66 -7.93
C GLN A 166 2.21 29.86 -6.63
N ALA A 167 3.10 30.36 -5.76
CA ALA A 167 3.37 29.71 -4.47
C ALA A 167 2.14 29.70 -3.56
N GLN A 168 1.31 30.75 -3.57
CA GLN A 168 0.06 30.78 -2.81
C GLN A 168 -1.01 29.85 -3.40
N TRP A 169 -1.04 29.68 -4.73
CA TRP A 169 -1.89 28.65 -5.34
C TRP A 169 -1.43 27.24 -4.92
N LEU A 170 -0.12 26.98 -4.98
CA LEU A 170 0.46 25.70 -4.56
C LEU A 170 0.23 25.43 -3.07
N ASP A 171 0.28 26.44 -2.22
CA ASP A 171 -0.02 26.32 -0.78
C ASP A 171 -1.42 25.73 -0.55
N VAL A 172 -2.43 26.21 -1.27
CA VAL A 172 -3.79 25.68 -1.14
C VAL A 172 -3.87 24.23 -1.61
N VAL A 173 -3.23 23.86 -2.73
CA VAL A 173 -3.30 22.47 -3.22
C VAL A 173 -2.45 21.52 -2.38
N LYS A 174 -1.29 21.96 -1.86
CA LYS A 174 -0.29 21.11 -1.18
C LYS A 174 -0.35 21.08 0.35
N THR A 175 -0.73 22.17 1.01
CA THR A 175 -0.48 22.30 2.46
C THR A 175 -1.70 22.79 3.23
N ASN A 176 -2.37 23.84 2.77
CA ASN A 176 -3.44 24.47 3.53
C ASN A 176 -4.83 24.23 2.92
N GLY A 177 -5.03 23.18 2.12
CA GLY A 177 -6.33 22.90 1.50
C GLY A 177 -6.55 21.42 1.19
N CYS A 178 -5.94 20.90 0.13
CA CYS A 178 -6.28 19.55 -0.35
C CYS A 178 -5.37 18.45 0.20
N TYR A 179 -4.06 18.53 -0.04
CA TYR A 179 -3.16 17.39 0.16
C TYR A 179 -2.95 16.98 1.63
N THR A 180 -3.03 17.93 2.58
CA THR A 180 -2.86 17.63 4.01
C THR A 180 -3.92 16.67 4.54
N CYS A 181 -5.15 16.76 4.06
CA CYS A 181 -6.24 15.85 4.45
C CYS A 181 -6.42 14.69 3.45
N HIS A 182 -5.88 14.81 2.23
CA HIS A 182 -6.10 13.86 1.15
C HIS A 182 -4.81 13.47 0.45
N GLN A 183 -4.50 12.18 0.43
CA GLN A 183 -3.40 11.67 -0.37
C GLN A 183 -3.72 11.71 -1.87
N LEU A 184 -3.49 12.87 -2.51
CA LEU A 184 -3.63 13.03 -3.95
C LEU A 184 -2.62 12.15 -4.69
N GLY A 185 -3.08 11.50 -5.76
CA GLY A 185 -2.31 10.62 -6.62
C GLY A 185 -2.41 9.13 -6.28
N ASN A 186 -3.10 8.77 -5.19
CA ASN A 186 -3.50 7.38 -4.99
C ASN A 186 -4.55 6.97 -6.05
N LYS A 187 -4.85 5.66 -6.15
CA LYS A 187 -5.78 5.15 -7.18
C LYS A 187 -7.14 5.85 -7.13
N ALA A 188 -7.68 6.07 -5.92
CA ALA A 188 -8.99 6.67 -5.70
C ALA A 188 -9.08 8.13 -6.16
N THR A 189 -7.99 8.90 -6.05
CA THR A 189 -7.96 10.33 -6.41
C THR A 189 -7.49 10.56 -7.84
N ARG A 190 -6.60 9.72 -8.37
CA ARG A 190 -6.10 9.87 -9.75
C ARG A 190 -7.04 9.31 -10.83
N THR A 191 -8.02 8.50 -10.45
CA THR A 191 -9.06 7.94 -11.33
C THR A 191 -10.45 8.34 -10.85
N ILE A 192 -11.51 8.19 -11.66
CA ILE A 192 -12.91 8.39 -11.22
C ILE A 192 -13.53 7.02 -10.87
N PRO A 193 -13.89 6.75 -9.61
CA PRO A 193 -14.63 5.54 -9.24
C PRO A 193 -15.99 5.49 -9.92
N LYS A 194 -16.39 4.32 -10.42
CA LYS A 194 -17.70 4.11 -11.05
C LYS A 194 -18.85 4.38 -10.08
N GLU A 195 -18.61 4.18 -8.79
CA GLU A 195 -19.55 4.39 -7.69
C GLU A 195 -19.91 5.87 -7.50
N LEU A 196 -19.12 6.80 -8.05
CA LEU A 196 -19.45 8.23 -8.04
C LEU A 196 -20.61 8.57 -9.00
N GLY A 197 -20.84 7.73 -10.01
CA GLY A 197 -21.85 7.91 -11.04
C GLY A 197 -21.27 8.08 -12.44
N GLN A 198 -22.12 8.41 -13.40
CA GLN A 198 -21.76 8.71 -14.78
C GLN A 198 -21.86 10.22 -15.02
N PHE A 199 -20.88 10.77 -15.74
CA PHE A 199 -20.77 12.21 -16.00
C PHE A 199 -20.43 12.44 -17.46
N SER A 200 -20.82 13.59 -18.00
CA SER A 200 -20.50 13.93 -19.39
C SER A 200 -19.02 14.29 -19.57
N SER A 201 -18.34 14.68 -18.49
CA SER A 201 -16.92 15.02 -18.47
C SER A 201 -16.28 14.73 -17.11
N SER A 202 -14.95 14.57 -17.10
CA SER A 202 -14.18 14.45 -15.86
C SER A 202 -14.25 15.71 -14.99
N THR A 203 -14.47 16.88 -15.59
CA THR A 203 -14.70 18.15 -14.86
C THR A 203 -15.97 18.07 -13.99
N GLU A 204 -17.07 17.58 -14.55
CA GLU A 204 -18.32 17.35 -13.80
C GLU A 204 -18.11 16.28 -12.70
N ALA A 205 -17.38 15.21 -13.01
CA ALA A 205 -17.05 14.18 -12.03
C ALA A 205 -16.24 14.76 -10.85
N TRP A 206 -15.27 15.64 -11.11
CA TRP A 206 -14.51 16.32 -10.06
C TRP A 206 -15.36 17.29 -9.23
N ALA A 207 -16.25 18.05 -9.86
CA ALA A 207 -17.19 18.90 -9.14
C ALA A 207 -18.09 18.07 -8.20
N ARG A 208 -18.60 16.92 -8.68
CA ARG A 208 -19.40 15.99 -7.86
C ARG A 208 -18.60 15.30 -6.76
N ARG A 209 -17.32 15.00 -6.99
CA ARG A 209 -16.41 14.39 -6.00
C ARG A 209 -16.18 15.30 -4.80
N VAL A 210 -15.92 16.58 -5.04
CA VAL A 210 -15.56 17.55 -3.99
C VAL A 210 -16.69 17.69 -2.96
N VAL A 211 -17.93 17.36 -3.34
CA VAL A 211 -19.08 17.41 -2.44
C VAL A 211 -19.44 16.08 -1.78
N SER A 212 -18.64 15.03 -1.93
CA SER A 212 -18.89 13.71 -1.32
C SER A 212 -18.60 13.71 0.20
N GLY A 213 -19.51 13.16 1.00
CA GLY A 213 -19.35 13.02 2.45
C GLY A 213 -19.48 14.33 3.23
N GLN A 214 -19.28 14.26 4.55
CA GLN A 214 -19.44 15.38 5.48
C GLN A 214 -18.41 16.51 5.30
N ALA A 215 -17.26 16.21 4.68
CA ALA A 215 -16.24 17.23 4.38
C ALA A 215 -16.71 18.25 3.33
N MET A 216 -17.78 17.94 2.56
CA MET A 216 -18.34 18.72 1.45
C MET A 216 -18.12 20.23 1.54
N THR A 217 -18.64 20.87 2.59
CA THR A 217 -18.59 22.34 2.73
C THR A 217 -17.16 22.85 2.83
N GLN A 218 -16.29 22.17 3.60
CA GLN A 218 -14.88 22.53 3.72
C GLN A 218 -14.13 22.34 2.40
N MET A 219 -14.45 21.26 1.69
CA MET A 219 -13.88 20.98 0.38
C MET A 219 -14.27 22.01 -0.67
N LEU A 220 -15.52 22.46 -0.69
CA LEU A 220 -15.99 23.56 -1.53
C LEU A 220 -15.30 24.90 -1.19
N ASN A 221 -15.14 25.21 0.10
CA ASN A 221 -14.45 26.43 0.53
C ASN A 221 -12.99 26.44 0.06
N ASN A 222 -12.28 25.31 0.20
CA ASN A 222 -10.90 25.18 -0.26
C ASN A 222 -10.79 25.27 -1.79
N LEU A 223 -11.73 24.68 -2.52
CA LEU A 223 -11.79 24.82 -3.98
C LEU A 223 -12.05 26.29 -4.40
N GLY A 224 -12.91 27.00 -3.65
CA GLY A 224 -13.20 28.42 -3.85
C GLY A 224 -12.00 29.35 -3.69
N ARG A 225 -11.00 28.96 -2.88
CA ARG A 225 -9.74 29.72 -2.70
C ARG A 225 -8.84 29.68 -3.94
N LEU A 226 -9.08 28.77 -4.88
CA LEU A 226 -8.29 28.61 -6.10
C LEU A 226 -8.91 29.30 -7.31
N ASP A 227 -10.16 28.97 -7.64
CA ASP A 227 -10.95 29.17 -8.87
C ASP A 227 -11.55 27.79 -9.18
N PRO A 228 -12.80 27.52 -8.78
CA PRO A 228 -13.40 26.21 -8.95
C PRO A 228 -13.43 25.70 -10.39
N LYS A 229 -13.67 26.58 -11.37
CA LYS A 229 -13.76 26.19 -12.78
C LYS A 229 -12.39 25.74 -13.29
N ARG A 230 -11.37 26.53 -13.00
CA ARG A 230 -10.00 26.21 -13.43
C ARG A 230 -9.42 25.02 -12.68
N ALA A 231 -9.60 24.95 -11.36
CA ALA A 231 -9.09 23.85 -10.55
C ALA A 231 -9.70 22.51 -10.98
N THR A 232 -11.03 22.43 -11.15
CA THR A 232 -11.68 21.19 -11.63
C THR A 232 -11.24 20.81 -13.04
N ALA A 233 -11.01 21.77 -13.93
CA ALA A 233 -10.46 21.50 -15.27
C ALA A 233 -9.02 20.95 -15.22
N LEU A 234 -8.16 21.46 -14.34
CA LEU A 234 -6.80 20.96 -14.16
C LEU A 234 -6.79 19.53 -13.58
N PHE A 235 -7.65 19.25 -12.60
CA PHE A 235 -7.80 17.90 -12.06
C PHE A 235 -8.39 16.93 -13.09
N ALA A 236 -9.33 17.39 -13.92
CA ALA A 236 -9.89 16.62 -15.02
C ALA A 236 -8.82 16.28 -16.08
N ASP A 237 -8.06 17.27 -16.57
CA ASP A 237 -6.93 17.05 -17.49
C ASP A 237 -5.94 16.02 -16.94
N TRP A 238 -5.60 16.13 -15.65
CA TRP A 238 -4.71 15.19 -14.97
C TRP A 238 -5.27 13.76 -14.96
N THR A 239 -6.54 13.57 -14.58
CA THR A 239 -7.20 12.26 -14.58
C THR A 239 -7.34 11.69 -15.99
N ASP A 240 -7.71 12.50 -16.97
CA ASP A 240 -7.93 12.08 -18.36
C ASP A 240 -6.62 11.66 -19.03
N ARG A 241 -5.54 12.41 -18.79
CA ARG A 241 -4.19 12.04 -19.26
C ARG A 241 -3.71 10.71 -18.70
N ILE A 242 -3.94 10.46 -17.41
CA ILE A 242 -3.64 9.17 -16.79
C ILE A 242 -4.48 8.05 -17.41
N ALA A 243 -5.78 8.29 -17.63
CA ALA A 243 -6.66 7.33 -18.28
C ALA A 243 -6.25 7.02 -19.74
N ALA A 244 -5.69 8.00 -20.44
CA ALA A 244 -5.11 7.85 -21.77
C ALA A 244 -3.74 7.12 -21.77
N GLY A 245 -3.21 6.75 -20.61
CA GLY A 245 -1.98 5.98 -20.46
C GLY A 245 -0.74 6.81 -20.17
N GLU A 246 -0.86 8.10 -19.85
CA GLU A 246 0.28 8.88 -19.39
C GLU A 246 0.76 8.37 -18.02
N LEU A 247 2.08 8.23 -17.87
CA LEU A 247 2.74 7.73 -16.67
C LEU A 247 3.64 8.80 -16.05
N PRO A 248 3.95 8.71 -14.74
CA PRO A 248 4.98 9.54 -14.13
C PRO A 248 6.30 9.45 -14.91
N ALA A 249 6.92 10.60 -15.16
CA ALA A 249 8.10 10.70 -16.03
C ALA A 249 9.33 9.93 -15.52
N SER A 250 9.41 9.70 -14.21
CA SER A 250 10.53 9.00 -13.57
C SER A 250 10.04 7.84 -12.71
N PRO A 251 10.68 6.65 -12.77
CA PRO A 251 10.44 5.59 -11.80
C PRO A 251 10.98 5.99 -10.42
N PRO A 252 10.33 5.58 -9.32
CA PRO A 252 10.89 5.76 -7.99
C PRO A 252 12.13 4.91 -7.78
N ALA A 253 13.12 5.44 -7.06
CA ALA A 253 14.27 4.68 -6.62
C ALA A 253 13.88 3.64 -5.58
N ARG A 254 14.50 2.46 -5.64
CA ARG A 254 14.43 1.46 -4.56
C ARG A 254 15.33 1.89 -3.40
N PRO A 255 15.04 1.49 -2.15
CA PRO A 255 15.91 1.77 -1.02
C PRO A 255 17.34 1.24 -1.22
N GLN A 256 18.34 2.03 -0.84
CA GLN A 256 19.76 1.70 -0.95
C GLN A 256 20.51 1.94 0.36
N GLY A 257 21.65 1.27 0.52
CA GLY A 257 22.51 1.46 1.69
C GLY A 257 21.75 1.31 3.01
N VAL A 258 21.85 2.33 3.87
CA VAL A 258 21.26 2.33 5.23
C VAL A 258 19.74 2.32 5.26
N GLU A 259 19.07 2.75 4.17
CA GLU A 259 17.60 2.76 4.07
C GLU A 259 17.01 1.35 4.15
N ARG A 260 17.83 0.33 3.83
CA ARG A 260 17.42 -1.08 3.85
C ARG A 260 17.37 -1.68 5.26
N ASN A 261 17.91 -0.99 6.25
CA ASN A 261 17.92 -1.44 7.65
C ASN A 261 16.59 -1.19 8.37
N VAL A 262 15.60 -0.61 7.68
CA VAL A 262 14.29 -0.32 8.25
C VAL A 262 13.48 -1.61 8.39
N VAL A 263 12.95 -1.82 9.60
CA VAL A 263 11.95 -2.85 9.89
C VAL A 263 10.65 -2.16 10.26
N ILE A 264 9.61 -2.40 9.47
CA ILE A 264 8.28 -1.82 9.70
C ILE A 264 7.40 -2.89 10.30
N THR A 265 6.70 -2.57 11.38
CA THR A 265 5.65 -3.43 11.96
C THR A 265 4.34 -2.66 11.93
N LEU A 266 3.29 -3.28 11.38
CA LEU A 266 2.00 -2.68 11.15
C LEU A 266 0.92 -3.48 11.88
N TRP A 267 -0.04 -2.76 12.46
CA TRP A 267 -1.24 -3.31 13.06
C TRP A 267 -2.47 -2.61 12.47
N ASP A 268 -3.56 -3.34 12.34
CA ASP A 268 -4.89 -2.81 11.97
C ASP A 268 -5.74 -2.60 13.23
N TRP A 269 -5.51 -1.50 13.95
CA TRP A 269 -5.87 -1.36 15.37
C TRP A 269 -6.97 -0.32 15.65
N ALA A 270 -7.69 0.10 14.61
CA ALA A 270 -8.88 0.93 14.69
C ALA A 270 -10.09 0.23 14.05
N GLY A 271 -11.29 0.78 14.19
CA GLY A 271 -12.49 0.30 13.52
C GLY A 271 -12.53 0.63 12.03
N PRO A 272 -13.30 -0.11 11.21
CA PRO A 272 -13.36 0.08 9.76
C PRO A 272 -13.97 1.42 9.31
N LYS A 273 -14.61 2.17 10.22
CA LYS A 273 -15.17 3.50 9.98
C LYS A 273 -14.46 4.59 10.78
N ASP A 274 -13.46 4.24 11.59
CA ASP A 274 -12.78 5.19 12.46
C ASP A 274 -11.77 5.99 11.63
N TYR A 275 -11.88 7.31 11.66
CA TYR A 275 -10.91 8.21 11.04
C TYR A 275 -9.84 8.58 12.07
N LEU A 276 -8.72 7.84 12.07
CA LEU A 276 -7.59 8.13 12.95
C LEU A 276 -6.82 9.35 12.44
N HIS A 277 -6.68 10.38 13.28
CA HIS A 277 -5.95 11.61 12.92
C HIS A 277 -4.57 11.68 13.59
N ASP A 278 -4.51 11.36 14.88
CA ASP A 278 -3.27 11.43 15.66
C ASP A 278 -2.97 10.12 16.40
N GLU A 279 -1.70 9.89 16.69
CA GLU A 279 -1.26 8.85 17.61
C GLU A 279 -0.06 9.31 18.43
N ILE A 280 0.12 8.70 19.60
CA ILE A 280 1.29 8.89 20.43
C ILE A 280 1.81 7.55 20.95
N SER A 281 3.09 7.29 20.67
CA SER A 281 3.81 6.11 21.13
C SER A 281 4.84 6.42 22.21
N THR A 282 5.27 7.67 22.36
CA THR A 282 6.24 8.11 23.37
C THR A 282 6.18 9.63 23.55
N ASP A 283 6.82 10.18 24.59
CA ASP A 283 6.97 11.62 24.75
C ASP A 283 7.96 12.16 23.71
N LYS A 284 7.51 13.07 22.85
CA LYS A 284 8.35 13.71 21.82
C LYS A 284 9.59 14.43 22.38
N ARG A 285 9.57 14.84 23.65
CA ARG A 285 10.71 15.49 24.34
C ARG A 285 11.74 14.48 24.85
N ASN A 286 11.34 13.23 25.03
CA ASN A 286 12.21 12.14 25.43
C ASN A 286 11.74 10.81 24.83
N PRO A 287 12.13 10.48 23.59
CA PRO A 287 11.63 9.30 22.88
C PRO A 287 12.13 7.96 23.46
N ARG A 288 12.90 7.99 24.55
CA ARG A 288 13.39 6.79 25.26
C ARG A 288 12.39 6.25 26.28
N VAL A 289 11.30 6.98 26.54
CA VAL A 289 10.23 6.51 27.43
C VAL A 289 9.24 5.66 26.63
N ASN A 290 8.47 4.80 27.32
CA ASN A 290 7.43 3.95 26.72
C ASN A 290 7.90 2.88 25.71
N ALA A 291 9.14 2.39 25.83
CA ALA A 291 9.58 1.22 25.06
C ALA A 291 8.61 0.04 25.27
N ASN A 292 8.05 -0.48 24.18
CA ASN A 292 7.04 -1.56 24.18
C ASN A 292 5.75 -1.27 24.97
N GLY A 293 5.51 -0.01 25.35
CA GLY A 293 4.30 0.36 26.05
C GLY A 293 3.09 0.47 25.12
N MET A 294 1.94 0.79 25.72
CA MET A 294 0.70 1.02 24.97
C MET A 294 0.86 2.23 24.04
N ILE A 295 0.29 2.12 22.85
CA ILE A 295 0.19 3.19 21.87
C ILE A 295 -1.25 3.67 21.84
N TYR A 296 -1.41 4.98 21.80
CA TYR A 296 -2.68 5.66 22.03
C TYR A 296 -3.01 6.49 20.78
N GLY A 297 -4.16 6.23 20.15
CA GLY A 297 -4.60 6.92 18.94
C GLY A 297 -5.86 7.77 19.18
N THR A 298 -5.95 8.93 18.53
CA THR A 298 -7.10 9.85 18.63
C THR A 298 -7.82 9.91 17.29
N PRO A 299 -9.08 9.45 17.23
CA PRO A 299 -9.93 9.66 16.06
C PRO A 299 -10.33 11.13 15.97
N GLU A 300 -10.52 11.61 14.75
CA GLU A 300 -11.12 12.91 14.43
C GLU A 300 -12.45 12.64 13.74
N GLU A 301 -13.50 13.38 14.12
CA GLU A 301 -14.77 13.42 13.36
C GLU A 301 -15.27 12.02 12.96
N SER A 302 -15.32 11.02 13.86
CA SER A 302 -15.86 9.70 13.48
C SER A 302 -16.36 8.85 14.64
N THR A 303 -15.73 8.95 15.82
CA THR A 303 -16.08 8.13 16.99
C THR A 303 -15.52 8.71 18.28
N ASP A 304 -16.24 8.49 19.38
CA ASP A 304 -15.75 8.74 20.74
C ASP A 304 -14.89 7.58 21.29
N LEU A 305 -14.62 6.55 20.49
CA LEU A 305 -13.84 5.38 20.90
C LEU A 305 -12.36 5.57 20.58
N PHE A 306 -11.58 5.93 21.59
CA PHE A 306 -10.13 6.08 21.52
C PHE A 306 -9.44 4.70 21.34
N PRO A 307 -8.78 4.38 20.22
CA PRO A 307 -8.04 3.13 20.06
C PRO A 307 -6.77 3.09 20.91
N VAL A 308 -6.49 1.93 21.49
CA VAL A 308 -5.28 1.63 22.25
C VAL A 308 -4.68 0.32 21.76
N LEU A 309 -3.42 0.34 21.33
CA LEU A 309 -2.68 -0.81 20.87
C LEU A 309 -1.66 -1.27 21.91
N ASP A 310 -1.72 -2.55 22.28
CA ASP A 310 -0.65 -3.26 22.96
C ASP A 310 0.27 -3.92 21.91
N PRO A 311 1.44 -3.33 21.58
CA PRO A 311 2.30 -3.86 20.53
C PRO A 311 2.97 -5.18 20.91
N VAL A 312 3.05 -5.52 22.22
CA VAL A 312 3.64 -6.77 22.72
C VAL A 312 2.66 -7.92 22.62
N LYS A 313 1.39 -7.67 22.95
CA LYS A 313 0.31 -8.67 22.86
C LYS A 313 -0.40 -8.68 21.51
N HIS A 314 -0.08 -7.73 20.64
CA HIS A 314 -0.71 -7.51 19.34
C HIS A 314 -2.23 -7.40 19.45
N LYS A 315 -2.68 -6.64 20.46
CA LYS A 315 -4.08 -6.50 20.81
C LYS A 315 -4.51 -5.04 20.72
N ALA A 316 -5.55 -4.78 19.94
CA ALA A 316 -6.28 -3.53 19.95
C ALA A 316 -7.39 -3.56 21.02
N THR A 317 -7.56 -2.44 21.70
CA THR A 317 -8.66 -2.15 22.62
C THR A 317 -9.14 -0.72 22.39
N GLN A 318 -10.23 -0.33 23.02
CA GLN A 318 -10.76 1.03 22.92
C GLN A 318 -11.15 1.55 24.30
N VAL A 319 -11.00 2.85 24.49
CA VAL A 319 -11.49 3.60 25.65
C VAL A 319 -12.52 4.61 25.18
N ARG A 320 -13.68 4.64 25.81
CA ARG A 320 -14.70 5.65 25.47
C ARG A 320 -14.29 7.01 26.04
N MET A 321 -14.10 7.98 25.15
CA MET A 321 -13.96 9.39 25.50
C MET A 321 -15.33 9.91 25.94
N LEU A 322 -15.37 10.62 27.06
CA LEU A 322 -16.60 11.21 27.57
C LEU A 322 -16.68 12.66 27.10
N VAL A 323 -17.76 13.01 26.41
CA VAL A 323 -18.09 14.41 26.14
C VAL A 323 -18.56 15.07 27.43
N ARG A 324 -18.04 16.26 27.73
CA ARG A 324 -18.44 17.01 28.95
C ARG A 324 -19.88 17.51 28.86
N ASP A 325 -20.29 17.95 27.68
CA ASP A 325 -21.64 18.40 27.38
C ASP A 325 -22.29 17.40 26.40
N PRO A 326 -23.40 16.73 26.77
CA PRO A 326 -24.10 15.83 25.86
C PRO A 326 -24.70 16.54 24.64
N ASN A 327 -24.79 17.87 24.65
CA ASN A 327 -25.25 18.67 23.51
C ASN A 327 -24.11 19.15 22.61
N THR A 328 -22.89 18.64 22.80
CA THR A 328 -21.75 18.95 21.90
C THR A 328 -22.14 18.59 20.46
N PRO A 329 -22.04 19.52 19.49
CA PRO A 329 -22.37 19.24 18.10
C PRO A 329 -21.54 18.10 17.54
N SER A 330 -22.13 17.32 16.63
CA SER A 330 -21.46 16.20 15.97
C SER A 330 -21.44 16.42 14.46
N SER A 331 -20.33 16.06 13.82
CA SER A 331 -20.17 16.02 12.37
C SER A 331 -21.15 15.09 11.66
N HIS A 332 -21.75 14.13 12.38
CA HIS A 332 -22.87 13.33 11.85
C HIS A 332 -24.07 14.18 11.42
N GLN A 333 -24.18 15.41 11.93
CA GLN A 333 -25.24 16.37 11.60
C GLN A 333 -24.84 17.27 10.42
N ASN A 334 -23.61 17.18 9.91
CA ASN A 334 -23.15 18.00 8.80
C ASN A 334 -23.91 17.63 7.51
N PRO A 335 -24.18 18.62 6.65
CA PRO A 335 -24.68 18.34 5.30
C PRO A 335 -23.71 17.42 4.55
N THR A 336 -24.26 16.40 3.89
CA THR A 336 -23.48 15.40 3.16
C THR A 336 -24.17 15.04 1.85
N THR A 337 -23.39 14.69 0.84
CA THR A 337 -23.90 13.94 -0.31
C THR A 337 -23.31 12.54 -0.31
N PRO A 338 -23.95 11.55 -0.96
CA PRO A 338 -23.46 10.18 -0.95
C PRO A 338 -21.99 10.08 -1.37
N SER A 339 -21.20 9.33 -0.58
CA SER A 339 -19.83 9.00 -0.90
C SER A 339 -19.75 7.73 -1.77
N PRO A 340 -18.69 7.56 -2.58
CA PRO A 340 -18.49 6.35 -3.38
C PRO A 340 -18.32 5.06 -2.58
N TYR A 341 -18.04 5.15 -1.27
CA TYR A 341 -17.69 3.99 -0.43
C TYR A 341 -18.76 3.64 0.60
N TRP A 342 -19.40 4.66 1.17
CA TRP A 342 -20.37 4.50 2.27
C TRP A 342 -21.77 4.99 1.89
N GLY A 343 -21.97 5.42 0.65
CA GLY A 343 -23.26 5.92 0.19
C GLY A 343 -23.70 7.13 1.04
N PRO A 344 -24.99 7.21 1.42
CA PRO A 344 -25.53 8.34 2.18
C PRO A 344 -25.16 8.32 3.67
N ASP A 345 -24.51 7.25 4.18
CA ASP A 345 -24.25 7.09 5.61
C ASP A 345 -23.24 8.15 6.11
N PRO A 346 -23.58 8.92 7.16
CA PRO A 346 -22.64 9.83 7.78
C PRO A 346 -21.71 9.05 8.72
N ILE A 347 -20.55 8.62 8.20
CA ILE A 347 -19.58 7.83 8.96
C ILE A 347 -18.53 8.65 9.73
N TRP A 348 -18.47 9.96 9.48
CA TRP A 348 -17.58 10.95 10.06
C TRP A 348 -18.36 12.01 10.85
#